data_AF-A0A7Z9TEY3-F1
#
_entry.id   AF-A0A7Z9TEY3-F1
#
_cell.length_a   1.000
_cell.length_b   1.000
_cell.length_c   1.000
_cell.angle_alpha   90.00
_cell.angle_beta   90.00
_cell.angle_gamma   90.00
#
_symmetry.space_group_name_H-M   'P 1'
#
loop_
_entity.id
_entity.type
_entity.pdbx_description
1 polymer ?
#
loop_
_entity_poly.entity_id
_entity_poly.type
_entity_poly.pdbx_seq_one_letter_code
_entity_poly.pdbx_strand_id
1 'polypeptide(L)'
;MKKITLILTVIGLIIIGCENQEDSYADRESELLSLLDDDDALGLEGLDDGDAVDDEYTADSLESAGKINLGKVMEVFHPDSGYIYKFGRKITSKTKTITYTHGDDFSIANIIWTVSGDFICSAIDTATADTNKTEKPFTSEFHRMVRFVEGNVSDWRGRRWRVDAFTMGTGSTDDIVAVTKLEYFTMNSENTWESGFVITSDEAETRWISRDSIPTFYKGDSVKVEVSVTNNNDPVFDYKSGEGVVMHYGRHRYYKARRKMHDDGIGPDAGENDNTFTKIWRIHGPGYYVFQPRPYRVFRAFFDVMDFGTLFDTEEDVHTAVWALPYKVIRE
;
A
#
# COMPACT_ATOMS: atom_id res chain seq x y z
N MET A 1 -45.90 -56.85 7.10
CA MET A 1 -45.48 -55.70 6.27
C MET A 1 -45.72 -54.39 7.04
N LYS A 2 -44.78 -53.97 7.90
CA LYS A 2 -44.87 -52.70 8.67
C LYS A 2 -43.52 -52.21 9.22
N LYS A 3 -42.39 -52.79 8.78
CA LYS A 3 -41.03 -52.43 9.23
C LYS A 3 -40.11 -51.91 8.12
N ILE A 4 -40.55 -51.93 6.86
CA ILE A 4 -39.75 -51.46 5.71
C ILE A 4 -40.04 -49.98 5.42
N THR A 5 -41.19 -49.46 5.86
CA THR A 5 -41.60 -48.07 5.60
C THR A 5 -40.95 -47.02 6.51
N LEU A 6 -40.19 -47.42 7.54
CA LEU A 6 -39.52 -46.48 8.45
C LEU A 6 -38.08 -46.15 8.02
N ILE A 7 -37.45 -46.99 7.18
CA ILE A 7 -36.06 -46.81 6.75
C ILE A 7 -35.98 -45.86 5.55
N LEU A 8 -36.99 -45.82 4.67
CA LEU A 8 -37.02 -44.87 3.55
C LEU A 8 -37.24 -43.41 3.99
N THR A 9 -37.91 -43.17 5.12
CA THR A 9 -38.17 -41.81 5.62
C THR A 9 -36.94 -41.18 6.28
N VAL A 10 -36.02 -41.99 6.82
CA VAL A 10 -34.77 -41.50 7.43
C VAL A 10 -33.71 -41.21 6.37
N ILE A 11 -33.70 -41.93 5.24
CA ILE A 11 -32.77 -41.68 4.14
C ILE A 11 -33.20 -40.46 3.29
N GLY A 12 -34.51 -40.18 3.19
CA GLY A 12 -35.02 -38.96 2.53
C GLY A 12 -34.75 -37.66 3.29
N LEU A 13 -34.50 -37.72 4.60
CA LEU A 13 -34.17 -36.55 5.44
C LEU A 13 -32.70 -36.14 5.38
N ILE A 14 -31.82 -36.97 4.82
CA ILE A 14 -30.37 -36.67 4.70
C ILE A 14 -30.07 -35.93 3.38
N ILE A 15 -30.98 -35.96 2.40
CA ILE A 15 -30.76 -35.37 1.06
C ILE A 15 -31.25 -33.91 0.98
N ILE A 16 -32.10 -33.45 1.92
CA ILE A 16 -32.61 -32.06 1.95
C ILE A 16 -31.60 -31.09 2.62
N GLY A 17 -30.49 -31.59 3.17
CA GLY A 17 -29.49 -30.80 3.90
C GLY A 17 -28.27 -30.35 3.09
N CYS A 18 -28.15 -30.71 1.80
CA CYS A 18 -26.93 -30.47 1.01
C CYS A 18 -27.18 -29.69 -0.30
N GLU A 19 -28.36 -29.09 -0.48
CA GLU A 19 -28.75 -28.47 -1.77
C GLU A 19 -28.72 -26.93 -1.76
N ASN A 20 -28.16 -26.26 -0.74
CA ASN A 20 -28.15 -24.78 -0.69
C ASN A 20 -26.83 -24.15 -0.19
N GLN A 21 -25.79 -24.95 0.06
CA GLN A 21 -24.57 -24.42 0.66
C GLN A 21 -23.63 -23.79 -0.38
N GLU A 22 -23.52 -24.38 -1.58
CA GLU A 22 -22.73 -23.81 -2.69
C GLU A 22 -23.33 -22.51 -3.22
N ASP A 23 -24.64 -22.47 -3.47
CA ASP A 23 -25.35 -21.24 -3.89
C ASP A 23 -25.25 -20.14 -2.81
N SER A 24 -25.31 -20.51 -1.53
CA SER A 24 -25.12 -19.57 -0.43
C SER A 24 -23.69 -19.03 -0.34
N TYR A 25 -22.67 -19.78 -0.76
CA TYR A 25 -21.29 -19.28 -0.79
C TYR A 25 -21.05 -18.38 -1.99
N ALA A 26 -21.58 -18.70 -3.17
CA ALA A 26 -21.46 -17.83 -4.34
C ALA A 26 -22.07 -16.44 -4.09
N ASP A 27 -23.26 -16.38 -3.50
CA ASP A 27 -23.91 -15.11 -3.12
C ASP A 27 -23.09 -14.34 -2.08
N ARG A 28 -22.55 -15.05 -1.08
CA ARG A 28 -21.65 -14.47 -0.06
C ARG A 28 -20.38 -13.92 -0.70
N GLU A 29 -19.67 -14.69 -1.51
CA GLU A 29 -18.44 -14.27 -2.17
C GLU A 29 -18.66 -13.05 -3.08
N SER A 30 -19.79 -12.98 -3.79
CA SER A 30 -20.19 -11.79 -4.56
C SER A 30 -20.33 -10.54 -3.67
N GLU A 31 -20.96 -10.69 -2.50
CA GLU A 31 -21.06 -9.61 -1.51
C GLU A 31 -19.68 -9.19 -0.98
N LEU A 32 -18.82 -10.15 -0.63
CA LEU A 32 -17.45 -9.92 -0.15
C LEU A 32 -16.58 -9.24 -1.20
N LEU A 33 -16.70 -9.66 -2.46
CA LEU A 33 -16.01 -9.03 -3.59
C LEU A 33 -16.44 -7.57 -3.75
N SER A 34 -17.73 -7.26 -3.66
CA SER A 34 -18.21 -5.88 -3.68
C SER A 34 -17.65 -5.06 -2.53
N LEU A 35 -17.53 -5.63 -1.33
CA LEU A 35 -16.90 -4.94 -0.20
C LEU A 35 -15.44 -4.62 -0.48
N LEU A 36 -14.68 -5.55 -1.06
CA LEU A 36 -13.29 -5.33 -1.43
C LEU A 36 -13.12 -4.23 -2.48
N ASP A 37 -13.97 -4.23 -3.51
CA ASP A 37 -13.88 -3.26 -4.61
C ASP A 37 -14.30 -1.85 -4.21
N ASP A 38 -15.21 -1.72 -3.21
CA ASP A 38 -15.62 -0.43 -2.65
C ASP A 38 -14.65 0.12 -1.57
N ASP A 39 -13.70 -0.68 -1.07
CA ASP A 39 -12.92 -0.32 0.11
C ASP A 39 -11.72 0.59 -0.23
N ASP A 40 -11.82 1.85 0.19
CA ASP A 40 -10.75 2.85 0.09
C ASP A 40 -9.44 2.46 0.80
N ALA A 41 -9.43 1.47 1.69
CA ALA A 41 -8.24 0.99 2.39
C ALA A 41 -7.43 -0.05 1.60
N LEU A 42 -8.07 -0.78 0.68
CA LEU A 42 -7.54 -2.07 0.20
C LEU A 42 -6.95 -2.05 -1.22
N GLY A 43 -7.25 -1.01 -2.01
CA GLY A 43 -6.83 -0.92 -3.41
C GLY A 43 -5.35 -0.56 -3.63
N LEU A 44 -4.91 -0.68 -4.89
CA LEU A 44 -3.52 -0.43 -5.35
C LEU A 44 -3.40 0.82 -6.23
N GLU A 45 -4.46 1.62 -6.37
CA GLU A 45 -4.55 2.72 -7.35
C GLU A 45 -3.58 3.88 -7.10
N GLY A 46 -2.90 3.89 -5.95
CA GLY A 46 -1.85 4.87 -5.61
C GLY A 46 -0.48 4.54 -6.18
N LEU A 47 -0.22 3.28 -6.57
CA LEU A 47 1.08 2.81 -7.08
C LEU A 47 1.36 3.21 -8.52
N ASP A 48 0.33 3.38 -9.35
CA ASP A 48 0.49 3.82 -10.75
C ASP A 48 0.85 5.31 -10.82
N ASP A 49 2.09 5.64 -11.17
CA ASP A 49 2.58 7.00 -11.44
C ASP A 49 2.22 7.47 -12.86
N GLY A 50 2.00 6.52 -13.78
CA GLY A 50 1.64 6.77 -15.18
C GLY A 50 2.82 7.18 -16.07
N ASP A 51 3.89 7.76 -15.50
CA ASP A 51 5.17 8.08 -16.15
C ASP A 51 6.26 8.32 -15.09
N ALA A 52 7.48 8.68 -15.51
CA ALA A 52 8.52 9.17 -14.62
C ALA A 52 8.13 10.51 -13.97
N VAL A 53 8.14 10.56 -12.64
CA VAL A 53 7.80 11.74 -11.83
C VAL A 53 8.91 12.06 -10.83
N ASP A 54 8.85 13.26 -10.25
CA ASP A 54 9.82 13.70 -9.24
C ASP A 54 9.81 12.73 -8.04
N ASP A 55 10.94 12.57 -7.36
CA ASP A 55 11.09 11.76 -6.15
C ASP A 55 10.29 12.32 -4.96
N GLU A 56 10.03 13.63 -4.97
CA GLU A 56 9.07 14.29 -4.11
C GLU A 56 8.03 15.09 -4.88
N TYR A 57 6.75 14.85 -4.57
CA TYR A 57 5.67 15.71 -5.06
C TYR A 57 4.45 15.63 -4.15
N THR A 58 3.60 16.65 -4.23
CA THR A 58 2.25 16.60 -3.68
C THR A 58 1.29 16.89 -4.81
N ALA A 59 0.41 15.95 -5.16
CA ALA A 59 -0.67 16.30 -6.08
C ALA A 59 -1.54 17.36 -5.42
N ASP A 60 -1.82 18.40 -6.18
CA ASP A 60 -2.66 19.53 -5.84
C ASP A 60 -3.92 19.16 -5.03
N SER A 61 -4.54 18.04 -5.39
CA SER A 61 -5.86 17.66 -4.93
C SER A 61 -5.93 17.21 -3.48
N LEU A 62 -4.83 16.76 -2.84
CA LEU A 62 -4.84 16.22 -1.47
C LEU A 62 -5.54 17.17 -0.47
N GLU A 63 -5.32 18.47 -0.59
CA GLU A 63 -5.89 19.51 0.28
C GLU A 63 -6.73 20.59 -0.41
N SER A 64 -6.86 20.54 -1.74
CA SER A 64 -7.49 21.64 -2.49
C SER A 64 -8.63 21.17 -3.39
N ALA A 65 -9.60 22.06 -3.59
CA ALA A 65 -10.51 22.00 -4.73
C ALA A 65 -9.88 22.62 -6.01
N GLY A 66 -8.58 22.91 -6.02
CA GLY A 66 -7.88 23.60 -7.11
C GLY A 66 -6.39 23.79 -6.86
N LYS A 67 -5.60 23.67 -7.94
CA LYS A 67 -4.13 23.56 -7.98
C LYS A 67 -3.37 24.37 -6.91
N ILE A 68 -2.71 23.67 -5.97
CA ILE A 68 -1.72 24.25 -5.05
C ILE A 68 -0.44 23.44 -5.18
N ASN A 69 0.48 23.92 -6.03
CA ASN A 69 1.86 23.45 -6.09
C ASN A 69 2.55 23.80 -4.77
N LEU A 70 2.49 22.91 -3.79
CA LEU A 70 3.38 22.96 -2.63
C LEU A 70 4.78 22.60 -3.14
N GLY A 71 5.67 23.59 -3.08
CA GLY A 71 7.00 23.66 -3.69
C GLY A 71 7.74 22.35 -3.93
N LYS A 72 8.24 22.21 -5.16
CA LYS A 72 9.29 21.24 -5.51
C LYS A 72 10.53 21.54 -4.69
N VAL A 73 10.87 20.67 -3.74
CA VAL A 73 12.23 20.60 -3.21
C VAL A 73 12.87 19.44 -3.97
N MET A 74 13.74 19.78 -4.91
CA MET A 74 14.49 18.81 -5.71
C MET A 74 15.72 18.40 -4.90
N GLU A 75 15.71 17.25 -4.25
CA GLU A 75 16.94 16.59 -3.81
C GLU A 75 17.15 15.34 -4.65
N VAL A 76 17.72 15.60 -5.82
CA VAL A 76 18.04 14.62 -6.85
C VAL A 76 18.80 13.44 -6.24
N PHE A 77 18.37 12.22 -6.57
CA PHE A 77 19.24 11.05 -6.46
C PHE A 77 20.37 11.17 -7.50
N HIS A 78 21.36 12.05 -7.26
CA HIS A 78 22.64 11.99 -7.96
C HIS A 78 23.73 12.82 -7.24
N PRO A 79 24.99 12.36 -7.24
CA PRO A 79 26.13 13.08 -6.66
C PRO A 79 26.50 14.43 -7.28
N ASP A 80 25.95 14.87 -8.42
CA ASP A 80 26.49 16.01 -9.16
C ASP A 80 25.41 16.95 -9.72
N SER A 81 25.59 18.25 -9.44
CA SER A 81 24.64 19.38 -9.48
C SER A 81 24.07 19.80 -10.84
N GLY A 82 24.03 18.90 -11.83
CA GLY A 82 23.64 19.18 -13.21
C GLY A 82 22.44 18.42 -13.75
N TYR A 83 21.90 17.44 -13.03
CA TYR A 83 20.79 16.60 -13.54
C TYR A 83 19.55 16.64 -12.65
N ILE A 84 18.37 16.53 -13.27
CA ILE A 84 17.11 16.24 -12.59
C ILE A 84 16.75 14.79 -12.89
N TYR A 85 16.66 13.97 -11.85
CA TYR A 85 16.29 12.57 -11.96
C TYR A 85 14.81 12.37 -11.60
N LYS A 86 14.11 11.56 -12.38
CA LYS A 86 12.70 11.22 -12.20
C LYS A 86 12.49 9.74 -12.43
N PHE A 87 11.53 9.17 -11.73
CA PHE A 87 11.15 7.78 -11.93
C PHE A 87 9.69 7.51 -11.54
N GLY A 88 9.14 6.41 -12.04
CA GLY A 88 7.80 5.97 -11.68
C GLY A 88 7.36 4.69 -12.37
N ARG A 89 6.31 4.09 -11.84
CA ARG A 89 5.66 2.92 -12.44
C ARG A 89 4.50 3.34 -13.34
N LYS A 90 4.47 2.79 -14.54
CA LYS A 90 3.31 2.85 -15.43
C LYS A 90 2.68 1.47 -15.49
N ILE A 91 1.57 1.30 -14.77
CA ILE A 91 0.86 0.01 -14.71
C ILE A 91 0.02 -0.16 -15.98
N THR A 92 0.23 -1.26 -16.70
CA THR A 92 -0.48 -1.59 -17.94
C THR A 92 -1.46 -2.74 -17.77
N SER A 93 -1.21 -3.64 -16.82
CA SER A 93 -2.07 -4.77 -16.49
C SER A 93 -2.16 -4.97 -14.98
N LYS A 94 -3.35 -5.37 -14.53
CA LYS A 94 -3.63 -5.70 -13.13
C LYS A 94 -4.68 -6.81 -13.08
N THR A 95 -4.30 -7.98 -12.60
CA THR A 95 -5.19 -9.14 -12.44
C THR A 95 -5.30 -9.53 -10.97
N LYS A 96 -6.51 -9.86 -10.51
CA LYS A 96 -6.80 -10.24 -9.12
C LYS A 96 -7.24 -11.69 -9.07
N THR A 97 -6.63 -12.46 -8.19
CA THR A 97 -7.09 -13.79 -7.78
C THR A 97 -7.48 -13.73 -6.31
N ILE A 98 -8.65 -14.29 -5.97
CA ILE A 98 -9.12 -14.36 -4.60
C ILE A 98 -9.46 -15.80 -4.27
N THR A 99 -8.97 -16.29 -3.15
CA THR A 99 -9.41 -17.56 -2.56
C THR A 99 -10.08 -17.27 -1.23
N TYR A 100 -11.30 -17.76 -1.05
CA TYR A 100 -12.05 -17.58 0.19
C TYR A 100 -11.92 -18.78 1.12
N THR A 101 -11.91 -18.50 2.43
CA THR A 101 -12.10 -19.48 3.50
C THR A 101 -13.27 -19.01 4.35
N HIS A 102 -14.30 -19.84 4.47
CA HIS A 102 -15.53 -19.50 5.19
C HIS A 102 -15.60 -20.22 6.52
N GLY A 103 -15.84 -19.45 7.59
CA GLY A 103 -16.44 -19.91 8.83
C GLY A 103 -17.91 -19.50 8.92
N ASP A 104 -18.53 -19.83 10.05
CA ASP A 104 -19.94 -19.56 10.32
C ASP A 104 -20.22 -18.04 10.35
N ASP A 105 -19.43 -17.29 11.12
CA ASP A 105 -19.59 -15.85 11.36
C ASP A 105 -18.47 -14.98 10.77
N PHE A 106 -17.45 -15.60 10.15
CA PHE A 106 -16.33 -14.92 9.52
C PHE A 106 -15.99 -15.49 8.13
N SER A 107 -15.49 -14.65 7.23
CA SER A 107 -14.82 -15.04 5.99
C SER A 107 -13.41 -14.48 5.95
N ILE A 108 -12.50 -15.19 5.30
CA ILE A 108 -11.17 -14.67 4.95
C ILE A 108 -11.02 -14.74 3.43
N ALA A 109 -10.61 -13.64 2.82
CA ALA A 109 -10.13 -13.58 1.44
C ALA A 109 -8.61 -13.53 1.45
N ASN A 110 -7.97 -14.49 0.80
CA ASN A 110 -6.57 -14.39 0.41
C ASN A 110 -6.53 -13.77 -1.00
N ILE A 111 -5.95 -12.59 -1.12
CA ILE A 111 -5.94 -11.78 -2.33
C ILE A 111 -4.52 -11.75 -2.87
N ILE A 112 -4.36 -12.17 -4.12
CA ILE A 112 -3.12 -12.03 -4.89
C ILE A 112 -3.42 -11.14 -6.09
N TRP A 113 -2.72 -10.02 -6.20
CA TRP A 113 -2.72 -9.19 -7.41
C TRP A 113 -1.43 -9.43 -8.18
N THR A 114 -1.54 -9.76 -9.46
CA THR A 114 -0.40 -9.69 -10.39
C THR A 114 -0.49 -8.35 -11.13
N VAL A 115 0.54 -7.53 -10.97
CA VAL A 115 0.64 -6.18 -11.54
C VAL A 115 1.81 -6.17 -12.51
N SER A 116 1.57 -5.78 -13.76
CA SER A 116 2.62 -5.66 -14.77
C SER A 116 2.59 -4.29 -15.42
N GLY A 117 3.75 -3.83 -15.88
CA GLY A 117 3.92 -2.51 -16.46
C GLY A 117 5.36 -2.21 -16.80
N ASP A 118 5.63 -0.91 -16.97
CA ASP A 118 6.97 -0.39 -17.24
C ASP A 118 7.42 0.48 -16.06
N PHE A 119 8.62 0.22 -15.56
CA PHE A 119 9.33 1.10 -14.66
C PHE A 119 10.13 2.10 -15.49
N ILE A 120 9.86 3.38 -15.30
CA ILE A 120 10.35 4.44 -16.18
C ILE A 120 11.31 5.31 -15.41
N CYS A 121 12.51 5.48 -15.92
CA CYS A 121 13.55 6.37 -15.43
C CYS A 121 13.79 7.50 -16.42
N SER A 122 14.01 8.72 -15.93
CA SER A 122 14.34 9.87 -16.76
C SER A 122 15.40 10.74 -16.08
N ALA A 123 16.53 10.94 -16.75
CA ALA A 123 17.56 11.89 -16.36
C ALA A 123 17.53 13.09 -17.30
N ILE A 124 17.37 14.29 -16.75
CA ILE A 124 17.30 15.55 -17.49
C ILE A 124 18.54 16.36 -17.17
N ASP A 125 19.39 16.61 -18.17
CA ASP A 125 20.51 17.53 -18.04
C ASP A 125 19.96 18.97 -17.92
N THR A 126 20.25 19.63 -16.81
CA THR A 126 19.78 21.00 -16.54
C THR A 126 20.52 22.07 -17.35
N ALA A 127 21.71 21.76 -17.89
CA ALA A 127 22.49 22.69 -18.69
C ALA A 127 22.07 22.66 -20.17
N THR A 128 21.74 21.50 -20.71
CA THR A 128 21.38 21.31 -22.12
C THR A 128 19.87 21.11 -22.36
N ALA A 129 19.13 20.77 -21.30
CA ALA A 129 17.74 20.28 -21.34
C ALA A 129 17.56 18.93 -22.06
N ASP A 130 18.65 18.19 -22.30
CA ASP A 130 18.59 16.85 -22.88
C ASP A 130 18.00 15.86 -21.88
N THR A 131 17.19 14.93 -22.39
CA THR A 131 16.49 13.93 -21.56
C THR A 131 16.85 12.53 -22.01
N ASN A 132 17.47 11.76 -21.12
CA ASN A 132 17.68 10.33 -21.29
C ASN A 132 16.57 9.58 -20.56
N LYS A 133 15.84 8.74 -21.28
CA LYS A 133 14.71 7.97 -20.75
C LYS A 133 14.97 6.47 -20.93
N THR A 134 14.74 5.71 -19.87
CA THR A 134 14.82 4.24 -19.86
C THR A 134 13.48 3.68 -19.41
N GLU A 135 13.02 2.62 -20.06
CA GLU A 135 11.79 1.91 -19.71
C GLU A 135 12.13 0.43 -19.52
N LYS A 136 11.84 -0.12 -18.34
CA LYS A 136 12.12 -1.51 -17.99
C LYS A 136 10.81 -2.23 -17.67
N PRO A 137 10.51 -3.38 -18.29
CA PRO A 137 9.31 -4.13 -17.94
C PRO A 137 9.42 -4.67 -16.51
N PHE A 138 8.31 -4.70 -15.78
CA PHE A 138 8.24 -5.38 -14.49
C PHE A 138 6.96 -6.18 -14.36
N THR A 139 7.01 -7.20 -13.51
CA THR A 139 5.83 -7.88 -12.97
C THR A 139 6.04 -8.05 -11.47
N SER A 140 5.01 -7.75 -10.69
CA SER A 140 5.03 -7.86 -9.24
C SER A 140 3.78 -8.55 -8.75
N GLU A 141 3.94 -9.43 -7.76
CA GLU A 141 2.82 -10.04 -7.04
C GLU A 141 2.60 -9.31 -5.73
N PHE A 142 1.35 -8.96 -5.45
CA PHE A 142 0.95 -8.33 -4.19
C PHE A 142 0.02 -9.25 -3.41
N HIS A 143 0.35 -9.50 -2.15
CA HIS A 143 -0.37 -10.37 -1.25
C HIS A 143 -1.05 -9.56 -0.16
N ARG A 144 -2.31 -9.91 0.14
CA ARG A 144 -3.02 -9.40 1.32
C ARG A 144 -4.11 -10.38 1.71
N MET A 145 -4.28 -10.58 3.01
CA MET A 145 -5.46 -11.23 3.56
C MET A 145 -6.44 -10.20 4.11
N VAL A 146 -7.73 -10.42 3.88
CA VAL A 146 -8.83 -9.58 4.39
C VAL A 146 -9.83 -10.47 5.11
N ARG A 147 -10.15 -10.12 6.35
CA ARG A 147 -11.17 -10.79 7.14
C ARG A 147 -12.45 -9.98 7.15
N PHE A 148 -13.55 -10.70 7.08
CA PHE A 148 -14.90 -10.19 7.12
C PHE A 148 -15.66 -10.88 8.24
N VAL A 149 -16.58 -10.15 8.84
CA VAL A 149 -17.49 -10.67 9.85
C VAL A 149 -18.93 -10.31 9.49
N GLU A 150 -19.86 -11.16 9.87
CA GLU A 150 -21.28 -10.85 9.70
C GLU A 150 -21.68 -9.71 10.66
N GLY A 151 -22.45 -8.78 10.13
CA GLY A 151 -23.06 -7.68 10.85
C GLY A 151 -24.44 -8.05 11.33
N ASN A 152 -24.76 -7.59 12.55
CA ASN A 152 -26.11 -7.69 13.11
C ASN A 152 -27.12 -6.84 12.33
N VAL A 153 -26.65 -5.86 11.55
CA VAL A 153 -27.46 -4.94 10.76
C VAL A 153 -26.82 -4.80 9.39
N SER A 154 -27.64 -4.85 8.34
CA SER A 154 -27.20 -4.56 6.98
C SER A 154 -26.78 -3.10 6.82
N ASP A 155 -25.77 -2.84 5.99
CA ASP A 155 -25.45 -1.50 5.55
C ASP A 155 -26.56 -0.90 4.65
N TRP A 156 -26.39 0.35 4.24
CA TRP A 156 -27.36 1.04 3.38
C TRP A 156 -27.56 0.41 1.99
N ARG A 157 -26.65 -0.49 1.56
CA ARG A 157 -26.76 -1.29 0.34
C ARG A 157 -27.35 -2.69 0.60
N GLY A 158 -27.73 -3.00 1.85
CA GLY A 158 -28.28 -4.29 2.23
C GLY A 158 -27.23 -5.34 2.62
N ARG A 159 -25.94 -5.01 2.59
CA ARG A 159 -24.84 -5.94 2.88
C ARG A 159 -24.75 -6.24 4.36
N ARG A 160 -24.74 -7.52 4.73
CA ARG A 160 -24.56 -7.98 6.11
C ARG A 160 -23.10 -8.12 6.47
N TRP A 161 -22.23 -8.44 5.52
CA TRP A 161 -20.81 -8.58 5.78
C TRP A 161 -20.11 -7.23 5.87
N ARG A 162 -19.04 -7.16 6.66
CA ARG A 162 -18.13 -6.02 6.71
C ARG A 162 -16.68 -6.47 6.86
N VAL A 163 -15.75 -5.69 6.31
CA VAL A 163 -14.32 -5.86 6.58
C VAL A 163 -14.05 -5.50 8.03
N ASP A 164 -13.44 -6.41 8.80
CA ASP A 164 -13.06 -6.16 10.20
C ASP A 164 -11.56 -6.02 10.40
N ALA A 165 -10.76 -6.74 9.60
CA ALA A 165 -9.31 -6.74 9.69
C ALA A 165 -8.67 -7.11 8.35
N PHE A 166 -7.38 -6.79 8.22
CA PHE A 166 -6.55 -7.19 7.09
C PHE A 166 -5.08 -7.28 7.52
N THR A 167 -4.25 -7.93 6.71
CA THR A 167 -2.79 -7.94 6.90
C THR A 167 -2.14 -6.75 6.19
N MET A 168 -0.83 -6.56 6.39
CA MET A 168 -0.06 -5.67 5.52
C MET A 168 -0.26 -6.11 4.06
N GLY A 169 -0.32 -5.14 3.14
CA GLY A 169 -0.21 -5.49 1.73
C GLY A 169 1.27 -5.58 1.40
N THR A 170 1.77 -6.74 1.06
CA THR A 170 3.17 -6.93 0.63
C THR A 170 3.18 -7.10 -0.88
N GLY A 171 4.23 -6.67 -1.55
CA GLY A 171 4.45 -7.06 -2.93
C GLY A 171 5.88 -6.81 -3.36
N SER A 172 6.36 -7.60 -4.31
CA SER A 172 7.72 -7.47 -4.82
C SER A 172 7.80 -7.95 -6.26
N THR A 173 8.88 -7.57 -6.95
CA THR A 173 9.25 -8.14 -8.25
C THR A 173 10.04 -9.44 -8.11
N ASP A 174 10.76 -9.58 -7.00
CA ASP A 174 11.69 -10.67 -6.67
C ASP A 174 12.10 -10.58 -5.18
N ASP A 175 13.16 -11.30 -4.80
CA ASP A 175 13.68 -11.39 -3.43
C ASP A 175 14.99 -10.60 -3.22
N ILE A 176 15.41 -9.74 -4.16
CA ILE A 176 16.67 -8.98 -4.05
C ILE A 176 16.52 -7.86 -3.02
N VAL A 177 15.47 -7.06 -3.12
CA VAL A 177 15.15 -6.04 -2.11
C VAL A 177 13.89 -6.42 -1.35
N ALA A 178 13.88 -6.15 -0.04
CA ALA A 178 12.71 -6.39 0.80
C ALA A 178 12.58 -5.33 1.89
N VAL A 179 11.34 -5.02 2.26
CA VAL A 179 11.04 -4.25 3.48
C VAL A 179 11.01 -5.22 4.66
N THR A 180 11.74 -4.89 5.73
CA THR A 180 11.87 -5.73 6.93
C THR A 180 11.16 -5.16 8.15
N LYS A 181 11.02 -3.84 8.23
CA LYS A 181 10.31 -3.17 9.32
C LYS A 181 9.64 -1.90 8.82
N LEU A 182 8.44 -1.63 9.32
CA LEU A 182 7.75 -0.34 9.18
C LEU A 182 7.33 0.12 10.57
N GLU A 183 7.67 1.36 10.89
CA GLU A 183 7.36 1.96 12.18
C GLU A 183 6.89 3.41 12.05
N TYR A 184 5.81 3.75 12.75
CA TYR A 184 5.30 5.11 12.86
C TYR A 184 5.50 5.63 14.27
N PHE A 185 5.97 6.87 14.36
CA PHE A 185 6.13 7.59 15.60
C PHE A 185 5.34 8.90 15.58
N THR A 186 4.70 9.21 16.69
CA THR A 186 4.01 10.48 16.94
C THR A 186 4.72 11.24 18.05
N MET A 187 4.62 12.58 18.05
CA MET A 187 5.14 13.38 19.15
C MET A 187 4.24 13.23 20.38
N ASN A 188 4.83 12.90 21.52
CA ASN A 188 4.15 12.90 22.81
C ASN A 188 4.12 14.30 23.44
N SER A 189 3.51 14.43 24.62
CA SER A 189 3.40 15.70 25.36
C SER A 189 4.74 16.32 25.76
N GLU A 190 5.82 15.55 25.73
CA GLU A 190 7.18 15.99 26.06
C GLU A 190 8.00 16.38 24.82
N ASN A 191 7.35 16.44 23.63
CA ASN A 191 7.99 16.67 22.34
C ASN A 191 9.04 15.62 21.96
N THR A 192 8.85 14.37 22.39
CA THR A 192 9.70 13.23 22.00
C THR A 192 8.91 12.28 21.10
N TRP A 193 9.61 11.57 20.22
CA TRP A 193 9.01 10.59 19.32
C TRP A 193 8.65 9.32 20.09
N GLU A 194 7.38 8.94 20.05
CA GLU A 194 6.85 7.72 20.65
C GLU A 194 6.32 6.80 19.55
N SER A 195 6.74 5.53 19.58
CA SER A 195 6.28 4.52 18.63
C SER A 195 4.80 4.22 18.85
N GLY A 196 3.99 4.44 17.81
CA GLY A 196 2.54 4.21 17.83
C GLY A 196 2.11 3.00 17.02
N PHE A 197 2.93 2.55 16.08
CA PHE A 197 2.67 1.37 15.26
C PHE A 197 3.99 0.79 14.77
N VAL A 198 4.15 -0.53 14.90
CA VAL A 198 5.31 -1.27 14.38
C VAL A 198 4.84 -2.61 13.80
N ILE A 199 5.44 -2.98 12.68
CA ILE A 199 5.29 -4.31 12.07
C ILE A 199 6.60 -4.71 11.39
N THR A 200 6.94 -5.99 11.51
CA THR A 200 8.14 -6.60 10.98
C THR A 200 7.79 -7.62 9.89
N SER A 201 8.77 -8.04 9.08
CA SER A 201 8.52 -8.92 7.94
C SER A 201 7.95 -10.29 8.29
N ASP A 202 8.27 -10.83 9.48
CA ASP A 202 7.69 -12.07 10.01
C ASP A 202 6.19 -11.93 10.36
N GLU A 203 5.73 -10.70 10.61
CA GLU A 203 4.33 -10.39 10.94
C GLU A 203 3.54 -9.83 9.76
N ALA A 204 4.19 -9.29 8.71
CA ALA A 204 3.55 -8.51 7.66
C ALA A 204 2.34 -9.21 7.02
N GLU A 205 2.49 -10.49 6.68
CA GLU A 205 1.45 -11.29 6.01
C GLU A 205 0.57 -12.11 6.96
N THR A 206 0.87 -12.11 8.26
CA THR A 206 0.23 -13.01 9.23
C THR A 206 -0.52 -12.26 10.33
N ARG A 207 -0.08 -11.04 10.68
CA ARG A 207 -0.68 -10.22 11.72
C ARG A 207 -1.91 -9.49 11.21
N TRP A 208 -3.04 -9.76 11.86
CA TRP A 208 -4.29 -9.04 11.61
C TRP A 208 -4.25 -7.63 12.19
N ILE A 209 -4.43 -6.64 11.33
CA ILE A 209 -4.61 -5.24 11.68
C ILE A 209 -6.12 -4.96 11.67
N SER A 210 -6.66 -4.64 12.84
CA SER A 210 -8.07 -4.25 12.96
C SER A 210 -8.34 -3.00 12.15
N ARG A 211 -9.44 -3.00 11.39
CA ARG A 211 -9.88 -1.85 10.60
C ARG A 211 -10.12 -0.60 11.46
N ASP A 212 -10.56 -0.79 12.69
CA ASP A 212 -10.81 0.31 13.65
C ASP A 212 -9.54 0.79 14.35
N SER A 213 -8.41 0.12 14.15
CA SER A 213 -7.12 0.41 14.79
C SER A 213 -6.01 0.71 13.79
N ILE A 214 -6.36 1.08 12.56
CA ILE A 214 -5.38 1.60 11.60
C ILE A 214 -4.75 2.89 12.14
N PRO A 215 -3.49 3.18 11.77
CA PRO A 215 -2.84 4.43 12.15
C PRO A 215 -3.77 5.61 11.83
N THR A 216 -4.03 6.43 12.84
CA THR A 216 -4.98 7.54 12.76
C THR A 216 -4.28 8.81 13.21
N PHE A 217 -4.33 9.83 12.36
CA PHE A 217 -3.62 11.09 12.59
C PHE A 217 -4.56 12.28 12.38
N TYR A 218 -4.26 13.40 13.03
CA TYR A 218 -4.94 14.66 12.79
C TYR A 218 -4.25 15.45 11.69
N LYS A 219 -5.05 16.23 10.96
CA LYS A 219 -4.53 17.16 9.96
C LYS A 219 -3.48 18.08 10.61
N GLY A 220 -2.28 18.11 10.04
CA GLY A 220 -1.20 18.99 10.48
C GLY A 220 -0.21 18.36 11.44
N ASP A 221 -0.51 17.16 11.97
CA ASP A 221 0.41 16.37 12.78
C ASP A 221 1.72 16.13 12.03
N SER A 222 2.81 16.03 12.79
CA SER A 222 4.09 15.56 12.29
C SER A 222 4.29 14.13 12.75
N VAL A 223 4.43 13.22 11.79
CA VAL A 223 4.61 11.79 12.02
C VAL A 223 5.97 11.40 11.49
N LYS A 224 6.83 10.81 12.32
CA LYS A 224 8.08 10.22 11.85
C LYS A 224 7.77 8.80 11.38
N VAL A 225 8.27 8.45 10.21
CA VAL A 225 8.15 7.11 9.64
C VAL A 225 9.55 6.55 9.44
N GLU A 226 9.77 5.33 9.89
CA GLU A 226 10.99 4.56 9.66
C GLU A 226 10.66 3.29 8.88
N VAL A 227 11.45 3.02 7.85
CA VAL A 227 11.36 1.83 7.01
C VAL A 227 12.73 1.18 6.97
N SER A 228 12.85 -0.01 7.55
CA SER A 228 14.07 -0.81 7.43
C SER A 228 13.94 -1.76 6.25
N VAL A 229 15.04 -1.95 5.53
CA VAL A 229 15.09 -2.76 4.30
C VAL A 229 16.30 -3.69 4.30
N THR A 230 16.27 -4.66 3.41
CA THR A 230 17.42 -5.50 3.09
C THR A 230 17.62 -5.52 1.59
N ASN A 231 18.88 -5.55 1.18
CA ASN A 231 19.31 -5.77 -0.19
C ASN A 231 20.24 -6.99 -0.20
N ASN A 232 19.81 -8.05 -0.86
CA ASN A 232 20.48 -9.35 -0.87
C ASN A 232 21.52 -9.47 -2.00
N ASN A 233 21.66 -8.43 -2.83
CA ASN A 233 22.66 -8.38 -3.89
C ASN A 233 23.83 -7.47 -3.50
N ASP A 234 25.00 -7.72 -4.09
CA ASP A 234 26.08 -6.73 -4.06
C ASP A 234 25.61 -5.52 -4.86
N PRO A 235 25.55 -4.31 -4.25
CA PRO A 235 25.00 -3.15 -4.94
C PRO A 235 25.86 -2.83 -6.16
N VAL A 236 25.21 -2.63 -7.30
CA VAL A 236 25.87 -2.26 -8.57
C VAL A 236 26.70 -0.97 -8.41
N PHE A 237 26.26 -0.08 -7.53
CA PHE A 237 26.91 1.17 -7.19
C PHE A 237 27.31 1.18 -5.72
N ASP A 238 28.58 1.44 -5.43
CA ASP A 238 29.08 1.76 -4.07
C ASP A 238 28.67 3.20 -3.70
N TYR A 239 27.37 3.41 -3.53
CA TYR A 239 26.77 4.70 -3.24
C TYR A 239 25.69 4.55 -2.17
N LYS A 240 25.96 5.14 -1.00
CA LYS A 240 25.09 5.04 0.18
C LYS A 240 24.79 3.56 0.52
N SER A 241 23.57 3.26 0.92
CA SER A 241 23.08 1.91 1.23
C SER A 241 22.95 1.01 -0.01
N GLY A 242 22.93 1.57 -1.23
CA GLY A 242 22.69 0.82 -2.47
C GLY A 242 21.22 0.74 -2.89
N GLU A 243 20.32 1.26 -2.06
CA GLU A 243 18.88 1.34 -2.32
C GLU A 243 18.28 2.69 -1.93
N GLY A 244 17.09 2.96 -2.45
CA GLY A 244 16.28 4.12 -2.09
C GLY A 244 14.90 3.70 -1.64
N VAL A 245 14.34 4.44 -0.68
CA VAL A 245 12.96 4.26 -0.23
C VAL A 245 12.16 5.52 -0.49
N VAL A 246 10.97 5.34 -1.07
CA VAL A 246 9.97 6.39 -1.21
C VAL A 246 8.64 5.99 -0.58
N MET A 247 8.02 6.93 0.12
CA MET A 247 6.66 6.80 0.64
C MET A 247 5.68 7.47 -0.32
N HIS A 248 4.89 6.67 -1.02
CA HIS A 248 3.71 7.14 -1.74
C HIS A 248 2.53 7.16 -0.79
N TYR A 249 1.69 8.19 -0.84
CA TYR A 249 0.45 8.18 -0.08
C TYR A 249 -0.67 8.89 -0.82
N GLY A 250 -1.90 8.41 -0.67
CA GLY A 250 -3.04 8.96 -1.38
C GLY A 250 -4.20 7.98 -1.51
N ARG A 251 -5.08 8.26 -2.48
CA ARG A 251 -6.19 7.37 -2.86
C ARG A 251 -6.00 6.82 -4.26
N HIS A 252 -5.70 7.65 -5.24
CA HIS A 252 -5.51 7.19 -6.62
C HIS A 252 -4.47 8.07 -7.32
N ARG A 253 -4.12 7.72 -8.56
CA ARG A 253 -3.06 8.39 -9.33
C ARG A 253 -3.12 9.93 -9.40
N TYR A 254 -4.30 10.54 -9.28
CA TYR A 254 -4.47 12.01 -9.30
C TYR A 254 -4.66 12.64 -7.92
N TYR A 255 -4.69 11.82 -6.87
CA TYR A 255 -4.92 12.19 -5.48
C TYR A 255 -3.90 11.47 -4.61
N LYS A 256 -2.63 11.76 -4.87
CA LYS A 256 -1.48 11.15 -4.20
C LYS A 256 -0.28 12.09 -4.10
N ALA A 257 0.68 11.71 -3.29
CA ALA A 257 1.95 12.39 -3.09
C ALA A 257 3.04 11.34 -2.92
N ARG A 258 4.29 11.75 -3.11
CA ARG A 258 5.48 10.96 -2.85
C ARG A 258 6.44 11.75 -1.97
N ARG A 259 7.09 11.07 -1.03
CA ARG A 259 8.16 11.61 -0.21
C ARG A 259 9.36 10.68 -0.29
N LYS A 260 10.53 11.27 -0.48
CA LYS A 260 11.79 10.56 -0.36
C LYS A 260 12.07 10.32 1.12
N MET A 261 12.55 9.13 1.44
CA MET A 261 13.05 8.79 2.77
C MET A 261 14.58 8.82 2.76
N HIS A 262 15.19 9.07 3.90
CA HIS A 262 16.63 9.35 4.03
C HIS A 262 17.29 8.35 4.96
N ASP A 263 18.47 7.87 4.56
CA ASP A 263 19.40 7.05 5.34
C ASP A 263 20.77 7.77 5.25
N ASP A 264 20.83 8.95 5.86
CA ASP A 264 21.97 9.87 5.79
C ASP A 264 22.53 10.27 7.17
N GLY A 265 21.97 9.73 8.26
CA GLY A 265 22.38 10.02 9.63
C GLY A 265 22.13 11.47 10.06
N ILE A 266 21.28 12.21 9.34
CA ILE A 266 20.97 13.61 9.62
C ILE A 266 19.53 13.77 10.12
N GLY A 267 19.37 14.60 11.15
CA GLY A 267 18.06 15.05 11.61
C GLY A 267 17.27 13.94 12.31
N PRO A 268 16.11 13.51 11.78
CA PRO A 268 15.33 12.43 12.39
C PRO A 268 15.95 11.05 12.20
N ASP A 269 16.92 10.93 11.30
CA ASP A 269 17.62 9.71 10.98
C ASP A 269 18.85 9.52 11.88
N ALA A 270 19.00 8.34 12.49
CA ALA A 270 19.93 8.12 13.59
C ALA A 270 21.26 7.47 13.15
N GLY A 271 21.25 6.74 12.04
CA GLY A 271 22.40 6.05 11.46
C GLY A 271 22.57 6.46 9.99
N GLU A 272 23.79 6.39 9.47
CA GLU A 272 24.06 6.63 8.05
C GLU A 272 24.39 5.30 7.39
N ASN A 273 23.72 4.98 6.28
CA ASN A 273 23.85 3.75 5.53
C ASN A 273 23.63 2.49 6.39
N ASP A 274 22.60 2.53 7.24
CA ASP A 274 22.20 1.41 8.12
C ASP A 274 20.96 0.65 7.62
N ASN A 275 20.51 0.97 6.40
CA ASN A 275 19.33 0.46 5.72
C ASN A 275 18.02 0.76 6.47
N THR A 276 18.01 1.78 7.34
CA THR A 276 16.81 2.33 7.96
C THR A 276 16.54 3.72 7.42
N PHE A 277 15.52 3.82 6.58
CA PHE A 277 15.14 5.06 5.94
C PHE A 277 14.11 5.80 6.77
N THR A 278 14.35 7.08 7.02
CA THR A 278 13.53 7.92 7.89
C THR A 278 12.90 9.10 7.14
N LYS A 279 11.67 9.47 7.50
CA LYS A 279 11.04 10.72 7.06
C LYS A 279 10.12 11.30 8.12
N ILE A 280 10.21 12.61 8.37
CA ILE A 280 9.14 13.36 9.05
C ILE A 280 8.11 13.77 8.00
N TRP A 281 6.91 13.24 8.14
CA TRP A 281 5.78 13.47 7.26
C TRP A 281 4.74 14.34 7.96
N ARG A 282 4.43 15.48 7.33
CA ARG A 282 3.34 16.34 7.78
C ARG A 282 2.00 15.87 7.19
N ILE A 283 1.08 15.52 8.07
CA ILE A 283 -0.21 14.93 7.72
C ILE A 283 -1.07 15.95 6.98
N HIS A 284 -1.46 15.61 5.75
CA HIS A 284 -2.45 16.34 4.99
C HIS A 284 -3.83 16.20 5.64
N GLY A 285 -4.83 16.95 5.19
CA GLY A 285 -6.20 16.80 5.66
C GLY A 285 -7.00 15.78 4.85
N PRO A 286 -8.26 15.53 5.23
CA PRO A 286 -9.10 14.51 4.61
C PRO A 286 -9.74 14.95 3.28
N GLY A 287 -9.35 16.10 2.72
CA GLY A 287 -9.95 16.67 1.51
C GLY A 287 -11.42 17.13 1.67
N TYR A 288 -12.09 17.34 0.54
CA TYR A 288 -13.43 17.92 0.45
C TYR A 288 -14.43 17.00 -0.28
N TYR A 289 -15.73 17.20 -0.05
CA TYR A 289 -16.84 16.66 -0.84
C TYR A 289 -17.73 17.80 -1.31
N VAL A 290 -17.80 18.06 -2.62
CA VAL A 290 -18.65 19.10 -3.23
C VAL A 290 -18.58 20.42 -2.43
N PHE A 291 -17.35 20.91 -2.21
CA PHE A 291 -16.99 22.10 -1.43
C PHE A 291 -17.16 22.05 0.09
N GLN A 292 -17.67 20.95 0.66
CA GLN A 292 -17.72 20.77 2.11
C GLN A 292 -16.48 20.02 2.62
N PRO A 293 -15.83 20.50 3.69
CA PRO A 293 -14.70 19.79 4.29
C PRO A 293 -15.15 18.44 4.84
N ARG A 294 -14.42 17.37 4.53
CA ARG A 294 -14.67 16.07 5.16
C ARG A 294 -14.16 16.09 6.61
N PRO A 295 -14.90 15.50 7.57
CA PRO A 295 -14.43 15.38 8.95
C PRO A 295 -13.32 14.32 9.10
N TYR A 296 -13.35 13.27 8.29
CA TYR A 296 -12.29 12.27 8.24
C TYR A 296 -12.28 11.56 6.89
N ARG A 297 -11.17 10.89 6.58
CA ARG A 297 -11.05 10.04 5.39
C ARG A 297 -9.92 9.01 5.55
N VAL A 298 -10.10 7.85 4.92
CA VAL A 298 -9.08 6.81 4.82
C VAL A 298 -8.26 7.00 3.55
N PHE A 299 -6.97 6.77 3.67
CA PHE A 299 -5.95 6.85 2.63
C PHE A 299 -5.07 5.61 2.70
N ARG A 300 -4.19 5.47 1.72
CA ARG A 300 -3.23 4.38 1.62
C ARG A 300 -1.83 4.96 1.54
N ALA A 301 -0.91 4.39 2.30
CA ALA A 301 0.52 4.61 2.15
C ALA A 301 1.15 3.36 1.53
N PHE A 302 2.10 3.57 0.63
CA PHE A 302 2.94 2.55 0.03
C PHE A 302 4.40 2.92 0.29
N PHE A 303 5.13 2.00 0.88
CA PHE A 303 6.55 2.11 1.20
C PHE A 303 7.30 1.28 0.18
N ASP A 304 7.90 1.98 -0.76
CA ASP A 304 8.46 1.41 -1.97
C ASP A 304 9.98 1.49 -1.88
N VAL A 305 10.62 0.33 -1.76
CA VAL A 305 12.07 0.18 -1.83
C VAL A 305 12.46 -0.28 -3.22
N MET A 306 13.55 0.29 -3.71
CA MET A 306 14.14 -0.03 -4.99
C MET A 306 15.65 0.01 -4.88
N ASP A 307 16.32 -0.95 -5.49
CA ASP A 307 17.77 -0.90 -5.60
C ASP A 307 18.20 0.19 -6.58
N PHE A 308 19.45 0.66 -6.44
CA PHE A 308 19.99 1.64 -7.36
C PHE A 308 20.33 1.07 -8.75
N GLY A 309 20.46 -0.26 -8.89
CA GLY A 309 20.51 -0.92 -10.19
C GLY A 309 19.23 -0.69 -11.00
N THR A 310 18.06 -0.85 -10.38
CA THR A 310 16.76 -0.51 -11.00
C THR A 310 16.74 0.92 -11.52
N LEU A 311 17.26 1.87 -10.75
CA LEU A 311 17.24 3.28 -11.13
C LEU A 311 18.27 3.60 -12.22
N PHE A 312 19.55 3.31 -11.98
CA PHE A 312 20.63 3.94 -12.75
C PHE A 312 21.31 3.03 -13.78
N ASP A 313 21.18 1.72 -13.66
CA ASP A 313 21.70 0.79 -14.67
C ASP A 313 20.61 0.54 -15.71
N THR A 314 20.89 0.69 -17.01
CA THR A 314 19.88 0.46 -18.06
C THR A 314 19.67 -1.01 -18.39
N GLU A 315 20.62 -1.87 -18.04
CA GLU A 315 20.63 -3.29 -18.38
C GLU A 315 20.12 -4.18 -17.24
N GLU A 316 20.11 -3.67 -16.00
CA GLU A 316 19.56 -4.38 -14.84
C GLU A 316 18.03 -4.49 -14.88
N ASP A 317 17.51 -5.60 -14.37
CA ASP A 317 16.08 -5.81 -14.19
C ASP A 317 15.52 -4.87 -13.10
N VAL A 318 14.19 -4.89 -12.93
CA VAL A 318 13.52 -4.10 -11.89
C VAL A 318 13.42 -4.92 -10.61
N HIS A 319 14.10 -4.47 -9.57
CA HIS A 319 14.11 -5.03 -8.21
C HIS A 319 13.46 -4.05 -7.23
N THR A 320 12.22 -4.33 -6.86
CA THR A 320 11.46 -3.49 -5.94
C THR A 320 10.61 -4.30 -4.98
N ALA A 321 10.40 -3.77 -3.78
CA ALA A 321 9.46 -4.29 -2.82
C ALA A 321 8.60 -3.18 -2.23
N VAL A 322 7.36 -3.51 -1.91
CA VAL A 322 6.33 -2.55 -1.51
C VAL A 322 5.57 -3.08 -0.32
N TRP A 323 5.49 -2.29 0.74
CA TRP A 323 4.51 -2.49 1.80
C TRP A 323 3.40 -1.44 1.71
N ALA A 324 2.15 -1.87 1.82
CA ALA A 324 0.96 -1.04 1.72
C ALA A 324 0.18 -1.08 3.03
N LEU A 325 0.00 0.08 3.66
CA LEU A 325 -0.78 0.23 4.89
C LEU A 325 -1.79 1.38 4.75
N PRO A 326 -3.09 1.14 5.04
CA PRO A 326 -4.05 2.22 5.13
C PRO A 326 -3.89 3.02 6.43
N TYR A 327 -4.22 4.30 6.37
CA TYR A 327 -4.26 5.19 7.52
C TYR A 327 -5.49 6.11 7.44
N LYS A 328 -5.92 6.62 8.59
CA LYS A 328 -7.04 7.54 8.71
C LYS A 328 -6.53 8.93 9.03
N VAL A 329 -7.09 9.93 8.34
CA VAL A 329 -6.88 11.34 8.65
C VAL A 329 -8.17 11.93 9.19
N ILE A 330 -8.06 12.68 10.29
CA ILE A 330 -9.15 13.41 10.92
C ILE A 330 -8.90 14.92 10.79
N ARG A 331 -9.96 15.67 10.46
CA ARG A 331 -10.00 17.13 10.51
C ARG A 331 -10.59 17.50 11.86
N GLU A 332 -9.82 18.21 12.68
CA GLU A 332 -10.30 18.78 13.95
C GLU A 332 -11.47 19.73 13.76
#